data_AF-A0A067TSD3-F1
#
_entry.id   AF-A0A067TSD3-F1
#
_cell.length_a   1.000
_cell.length_b   1.000
_cell.length_c   1.000
_cell.angle_alpha   90.00
_cell.angle_beta   90.00
_cell.angle_gamma   90.00
#
_symmetry.space_group_name_H-M   'P 1'
#
loop_
_entity.id
_entity.type
_entity.pdbx_description
1 polymer ?
#
loop_
_entity_poly.entity_id
_entity_poly.type
_entity_poly.pdbx_seq_one_letter_code
_entity_poly.pdbx_strand_id
1 'polypeptide(L)'
;MLTPVVKAYAAEKACAGMEEAMAAMGGAGYMEENGFGRSIRDALVEKIWEGTIVVLALDLAKVAQGPASMKAFLSIPSSTPALPAFNLNSRPPSPSSKKLSPGLRLPTSSL
;
A
#
# COMPACT_ATOMS: atom_id res chain seq x y z
N MET A 1 12.79 -0.60 -20.53
CA MET A 1 12.47 0.74 -19.98
C MET A 1 11.49 0.64 -18.82
N LEU A 2 10.45 -0.20 -18.92
CA LEU A 2 9.46 -0.36 -17.85
C LEU A 2 9.98 -1.09 -16.60
N THR A 3 10.94 -2.02 -16.73
CA THR A 3 11.45 -2.81 -15.59
C THR A 3 11.98 -1.95 -14.44
N PRO A 4 12.93 -1.00 -14.64
CA PRO A 4 13.39 -0.13 -13.55
C PRO A 4 12.28 0.81 -13.03
N VAL A 5 11.34 1.23 -13.90
CA VAL A 5 10.20 2.08 -13.53
C VAL A 5 9.27 1.36 -12.56
N VAL A 6 8.83 0.15 -12.94
CA VAL A 6 7.90 -0.65 -12.13
C VAL A 6 8.53 -1.02 -10.80
N LYS A 7 9.81 -1.40 -10.80
CA LYS A 7 10.55 -1.71 -9.56
C LYS A 7 10.62 -0.51 -8.63
N ALA A 8 11.10 0.63 -9.12
CA ALA A 8 11.23 1.85 -8.32
C ALA A 8 9.88 2.30 -7.74
N TYR A 9 8.83 2.26 -8.57
CA TYR A 9 7.48 2.63 -8.16
C TYR A 9 6.91 1.68 -7.11
N ALA A 10 7.01 0.37 -7.32
CA ALA A 10 6.50 -0.63 -6.39
C ALA A 10 7.20 -0.57 -5.03
N ALA A 11 8.54 -0.42 -5.02
CA ALA A 11 9.32 -0.33 -3.79
C ALA A 11 8.98 0.92 -2.96
N GLU A 12 8.73 2.06 -3.61
CA GLU A 12 8.30 3.28 -2.93
C GLU A 12 6.89 3.14 -2.35
N LYS A 13 5.95 2.60 -3.15
CA LYS A 13 4.55 2.45 -2.73
C LYS A 13 4.34 1.38 -1.66
N ALA A 14 5.12 0.30 -1.67
CA ALA A 14 5.02 -0.75 -0.66
C ALA A 14 5.28 -0.20 0.75
N CYS A 15 6.34 0.60 0.92
CA CYS A 15 6.68 1.19 2.22
C CYS A 15 5.61 2.16 2.71
N ALA A 16 5.21 3.12 1.86
CA ALA A 16 4.21 4.13 2.21
C ALA A 16 2.83 3.50 2.50
N GLY A 17 2.42 2.52 1.70
CA GLY A 17 1.13 1.84 1.88
C GLY A 17 1.05 1.05 3.19
N MET A 18 2.15 0.43 3.63
CA MET A 18 2.20 -0.28 4.91
C MET A 18 2.17 0.68 6.11
N GLU A 19 2.82 1.84 6.01
CA GLU A 19 2.76 2.89 7.03
C GLU A 19 1.35 3.46 7.18
N GLU A 20 0.67 3.74 6.06
CA GLU A 20 -0.73 4.18 6.06
C GLU A 20 -1.67 3.12 6.65
N ALA A 21 -1.49 1.85 6.28
CA ALA A 21 -2.28 0.75 6.83
C ALA A 21 -2.07 0.58 8.34
N MET A 22 -0.81 0.71 8.81
CA MET A 22 -0.47 0.68 10.23
C MET A 22 -1.14 1.82 10.99
N ALA A 23 -1.10 3.04 10.44
CA ALA A 23 -1.75 4.22 11.02
C ALA A 23 -3.29 4.08 11.04
N ALA A 24 -3.88 3.51 9.99
CA ALA A 24 -5.32 3.31 9.89
C ALA A 24 -5.87 2.33 10.96
N MET A 25 -5.06 1.42 11.47
CA MET A 25 -5.44 0.53 12.57
C MET A 25 -5.26 1.17 13.97
N GLY A 26 -4.63 2.34 14.07
CA GLY A 26 -4.36 3.01 15.34
C GLY A 26 -3.37 2.22 16.21
N GLY A 27 -3.56 2.24 17.54
CA GLY A 27 -2.65 1.61 18.49
C GLY A 27 -2.47 0.09 18.29
N ALA A 28 -3.48 -0.59 17.74
CA ALA A 28 -3.36 -2.00 17.38
C ALA A 28 -2.39 -2.23 16.21
N GLY A 29 -2.19 -1.24 15.33
CA GLY A 29 -1.22 -1.33 14.23
C GLY A 29 0.23 -1.38 14.70
N TYR A 30 0.54 -0.79 15.86
CA TYR A 30 1.89 -0.76 16.42
C TYR A 30 2.27 -2.03 17.19
N MET A 31 1.32 -2.94 17.40
CA MET A 31 1.55 -4.20 18.08
C MET A 31 2.28 -5.18 17.16
N GLU A 32 3.37 -5.78 17.64
CA GLU A 32 4.23 -6.67 16.83
C GLU A 32 3.50 -7.94 16.37
N GLU A 33 2.46 -8.38 17.08
CA GLU A 33 1.63 -9.55 16.74
C GLU A 33 0.92 -9.37 15.40
N ASN A 34 0.61 -8.12 15.02
CA ASN A 34 -0.05 -7.81 13.76
C ASN A 34 0.92 -7.77 12.56
N GLY A 35 2.23 -7.84 12.81
CA GLY A 35 3.26 -8.00 11.78
C GLY A 35 3.57 -6.77 10.92
N PHE A 36 2.83 -5.65 11.05
CA PHE A 36 3.08 -4.43 10.26
C PHE A 36 4.50 -3.87 10.45
N GLY A 37 5.00 -3.87 11.69
CA GLY A 37 6.37 -3.44 11.99
C GLY A 37 7.44 -4.30 11.32
N ARG A 38 7.17 -5.59 11.11
CA ARG A 38 8.04 -6.47 10.33
C ARG A 38 7.92 -6.20 8.84
N SER A 39 6.70 -6.08 8.32
CA SER A 39 6.45 -5.81 6.89
C SER A 39 7.08 -4.50 6.43
N ILE A 40 7.00 -3.43 7.23
CA ILE A 40 7.65 -2.14 6.91
C ILE A 40 9.17 -2.32 6.82
N ARG A 41 9.78 -3.03 7.78
CA ARG A 41 11.23 -3.30 7.77
C ARG A 41 11.65 -4.11 6.56
N ASP A 42 10.86 -5.13 6.18
CA ASP A 42 11.13 -5.95 5.00
C ASP A 42 10.95 -5.12 3.71
N ALA A 43 9.95 -4.26 3.62
CA ALA A 43 9.72 -3.40 2.45
C ALA A 43 10.82 -2.36 2.23
N LEU A 44 11.54 -1.94 3.27
CA LEU A 44 12.66 -1.02 3.14
C LEU A 44 13.83 -1.60 2.33
N VAL A 45 14.02 -2.93 2.35
CA VAL A 45 15.12 -3.57 1.60
C VAL A 45 14.94 -3.43 0.10
N GLU A 46 13.70 -3.45 -0.40
CA GLU A 46 13.37 -3.33 -1.82
C GLU A 46 13.78 -1.98 -2.42
N LYS A 47 13.88 -0.93 -1.58
CA LYS A 47 14.35 0.40 -2.01
C LYS A 47 15.87 0.46 -2.20
N ILE A 48 16.61 -0.54 -1.75
CA ILE A 48 18.08 -0.57 -1.72
C ILE A 48 18.61 -1.68 -2.60
N TRP A 49 18.02 -2.87 -2.50
CA TRP A 49 18.51 -4.07 -3.15
C TRP A 49 18.38 -3.99 -4.67
N GLU A 50 19.46 -4.38 -5.37
CA GLU A 50 19.56 -4.33 -6.83
C GLU A 50 19.19 -2.97 -7.43
N GLY A 51 19.63 -1.89 -6.78
CA GLY A 51 19.54 -0.53 -7.28
C GLY A 51 18.57 0.33 -6.49
N THR A 52 19.08 1.45 -5.98
CA THR A 52 18.24 2.45 -5.30
C THR A 52 17.33 3.16 -6.30
N ILE A 53 16.23 3.75 -5.81
CA ILE A 53 15.27 4.52 -6.63
C ILE A 53 15.99 5.56 -7.52
N VAL A 54 17.01 6.24 -6.98
CA VAL A 54 17.79 7.23 -7.73
C VAL A 54 18.66 6.59 -8.82
N VAL A 55 19.28 5.44 -8.55
CA VAL A 55 20.07 4.72 -9.56
C VAL A 55 19.18 4.18 -10.68
N LEU A 56 18.01 3.63 -10.34
CA LEU A 56 17.02 3.18 -11.33
C LEU A 56 16.44 4.35 -12.14
N ALA A 57 16.29 5.53 -11.54
CA ALA A 57 15.91 6.75 -12.25
C ALA A 57 16.99 7.22 -13.24
N LEU A 58 18.27 7.10 -12.89
CA LEU A 58 19.37 7.41 -13.81
C LEU A 58 19.47 6.38 -14.95
N ASP A 59 19.21 5.11 -14.68
CA ASP A 59 19.11 4.08 -15.72
C ASP A 59 17.99 4.40 -16.72
N LEU A 60 16.82 4.78 -16.21
CA LEU A 60 15.72 5.28 -17.03
C LEU A 60 16.09 6.54 -17.83
N ALA A 61 16.82 7.48 -17.25
CA ALA A 61 17.24 8.71 -17.93
C ALA A 61 18.17 8.42 -19.11
N LYS A 62 19.14 7.50 -18.96
CA LYS A 62 20.02 7.06 -20.05
C LYS A 62 19.24 6.44 -21.20
N VAL A 63 18.32 5.56 -20.84
CA VAL A 63 17.37 4.89 -21.74
C VAL A 63 16.49 5.87 -22.52
N ALA A 64 16.05 6.95 -21.87
CA ALA A 64 15.13 7.94 -22.42
C ALA A 64 15.81 8.86 -23.45
N GLN A 65 17.15 8.97 -23.44
CA GLN A 65 17.89 9.68 -24.48
C GLN A 65 17.77 9.02 -25.86
N GLY A 66 17.38 7.74 -25.93
CA GLY A 66 17.13 7.04 -27.18
C GLY A 66 15.77 7.40 -27.79
N PRO A 67 15.69 8.00 -28.99
CA PRO A 67 14.42 8.45 -29.59
C PRO A 67 13.46 7.31 -29.94
N ALA A 68 13.97 6.10 -30.18
CA ALA A 68 13.15 4.91 -30.45
C ALA A 68 12.41 4.42 -29.19
N SER A 69 13.10 4.40 -28.05
CA SER A 69 12.56 3.96 -26.75
C SER A 69 11.42 4.86 -26.27
N MET A 70 11.54 6.17 -26.50
CA MET A 70 10.53 7.13 -26.09
C MET A 70 9.27 7.07 -26.97
N LYS A 71 9.43 6.89 -28.28
CA LYS A 71 8.29 6.64 -29.18
C LYS A 71 7.52 5.37 -28.80
N ALA A 72 8.23 4.29 -28.46
CA ALA A 72 7.61 3.06 -27.99
C ALA A 72 6.82 3.26 -26.69
N PHE A 73 7.36 4.03 -25.73
CA PHE A 73 6.64 4.36 -24.50
C PHE A 73 5.39 5.22 -24.76
N LEU A 74 5.48 6.23 -25.62
CA LEU A 74 4.34 7.09 -25.98
C LEU A 74 3.24 6.37 -26.75
N SER A 75 3.57 5.26 -27.43
CA SER A 75 2.57 4.44 -28.12
C SER A 75 1.73 3.58 -27.17
N ILE A 76 2.14 3.45 -25.91
CA ILE A 76 1.35 2.75 -24.89
C ILE A 76 0.06 3.56 -24.68
N PRO A 77 -1.13 2.94 -24.85
CA PRO A 77 -2.39 3.64 -24.69
C PRO A 77 -2.51 4.16 -23.25
N SER A 78 -2.77 5.45 -23.11
CA SER A 78 -2.96 6.14 -21.82
C SER A 78 -4.29 5.81 -21.13
N SER A 79 -5.06 4.85 -21.66
CA SER A 79 -6.26 4.34 -21.03
C SER A 79 -5.87 3.57 -19.77
N THR A 80 -5.73 4.29 -18.66
CA THR A 80 -5.71 3.71 -17.33
C THR A 80 -6.98 2.88 -17.19
N PRO A 81 -6.90 1.55 -16.99
CA PRO A 81 -8.03 0.83 -16.45
C PRO A 81 -8.32 1.51 -15.10
N ALA A 82 -9.52 2.07 -14.94
CA ALA A 82 -9.92 2.69 -13.70
C ALA A 82 -9.68 1.68 -12.58
N LEU A 83 -8.67 1.94 -11.73
CA LEU A 83 -8.49 1.16 -10.52
C LEU A 83 -9.80 1.29 -9.75
N PRO A 84 -10.42 0.17 -9.31
CA PRO A 84 -11.63 0.26 -8.52
C PRO A 84 -11.29 1.11 -7.30
N ALA A 85 -11.99 2.24 -7.14
CA ALA A 85 -11.81 3.10 -6.00
C ALA A 85 -11.95 2.23 -4.73
N PHE A 86 -10.92 2.24 -3.88
CA PHE A 86 -10.97 1.56 -2.59
C PHE A 86 -12.10 2.19 -1.77
N ASN A 87 -13.28 1.56 -1.82
CA ASN A 87 -14.49 2.10 -1.23
C ASN A 87 -14.48 1.79 0.27
N LEU A 88 -14.06 2.77 1.07
CA LEU A 88 -14.06 2.69 2.54
C LEU A 88 -15.45 2.37 3.13
N ASN A 89 -16.54 2.58 2.39
CA ASN A 89 -17.90 2.31 2.83
C ASN A 89 -18.36 0.86 2.57
N SER A 90 -17.60 0.04 1.83
CA SER A 90 -17.95 -1.36 1.60
C SER A 90 -17.36 -2.31 2.66
N ARG A 91 -16.97 -1.78 3.83
CA ARG A 91 -16.45 -2.61 4.94
C ARG A 91 -17.53 -3.62 5.34
N PRO A 92 -17.23 -4.94 5.43
CA PRO A 92 -18.17 -5.88 6.01
C PRO A 92 -18.51 -5.41 7.43
N PRO A 93 -19.80 -5.51 7.85
CA PRO A 93 -20.21 -5.07 9.17
C PRO A 93 -19.37 -5.79 10.23
N SER A 94 -18.88 -5.04 11.23
CA SER A 94 -18.14 -5.66 12.34
C SER A 94 -19.06 -6.70 13.02
N PRO A 95 -18.53 -7.85 13.47
CA PRO A 95 -19.33 -8.87 14.14
C PRO A 95 -19.89 -8.41 15.50
N SER A 96 -19.58 -7.20 15.97
CA SER A 96 -19.96 -6.67 17.28
C SER A 96 -20.96 -5.52 17.18
N SER A 97 -22.16 -5.82 16.68
CA SER A 97 -23.37 -5.09 17.08
C SER A 97 -24.60 -5.96 16.78
N LYS A 98 -24.69 -7.12 17.45
CA LYS A 98 -26.02 -7.68 17.70
C LYS A 98 -26.72 -6.69 18.61
N LYS A 99 -27.67 -5.91 18.07
CA LYS A 99 -28.67 -5.21 18.87
C LYS A 99 -29.26 -6.22 19.85
N LEU A 100 -28.89 -6.12 21.11
CA LEU A 100 -29.53 -6.86 22.17
C LEU A 100 -31.01 -6.44 22.16
N SER A 101 -31.90 -7.40 22.02
CA SER A 101 -33.35 -7.19 22.03
C SER A 101 -33.77 -6.35 23.24
N PRO A 102 -34.77 -5.46 23.11
CA PRO A 102 -35.28 -4.64 24.22
C PRO A 102 -35.89 -5.55 25.28
N GLY A 103 -35.08 -5.98 26.26
CA GLY A 103 -35.51 -6.93 27.28
C GLY A 103 -34.42 -7.55 28.15
N LEU A 104 -33.14 -7.51 27.75
CA LEU A 104 -32.07 -8.09 28.57
C LEU A 104 -31.20 -6.98 29.20
N ARG A 105 -31.57 -6.55 30.41
CA ARG A 105 -30.74 -5.69 31.26
C ARG A 105 -29.48 -6.47 31.66
N LEU A 106 -28.30 -5.97 31.32
CA LEU A 106 -27.07 -6.43 31.96
C LEU A 106 -27.11 -6.01 33.43
N PRO A 107 -26.84 -6.91 34.40
CA PRO A 107 -26.71 -6.51 35.78
C PRO A 107 -25.48 -5.60 35.91
N THR A 108 -25.71 -4.36 36.29
CA THR A 108 -24.66 -3.46 36.74
C THR A 108 -24.05 -4.05 38.01
N SER A 109 -22.86 -4.63 37.91
CA SER A 109 -22.05 -4.97 39.08
C SER A 109 -21.48 -3.68 39.65
N SER A 110 -22.10 -3.21 40.72
CA SER A 110 -21.50 -2.30 41.69
C SER A 110 -20.37 -3.03 42.41
N LEU A 111 -19.13 -2.62 42.13
CA LEU A 111 -17.98 -2.52 43.04
C LEU A 111 -16.87 -1.74 42.33
#